data_AF-A0A6G0LWZ4-F1
#
_entry.id   AF-A0A6G0LWZ4-F1
#
_cell.length_a   1.000
_cell.length_b   1.000
_cell.length_c   1.000
_cell.angle_alpha   90.00
_cell.angle_beta   90.00
_cell.angle_gamma   90.00
#
_symmetry.space_group_name_H-M   'P 1'
#
loop_
_entity.id
_entity.type
_entity.pdbx_description
1 polymer ?
#
loop_
_entity_poly.entity_id
_entity_poly.type
_entity_poly.pdbx_seq_one_letter_code
_entity_poly.pdbx_strand_id
1 'polypeptide(L)' 'MRENRLYANINKCIFGAEEIPFLGCFLGKDGVRADPEKVCAIAQWPVPVSQKDLRK' A
#
# COMPACT_ATOMS: atom_id res chain seq x y z
N MET A 1 -11.48 21.43 6.13
CA MET A 1 -12.36 20.40 6.77
C MET A 1 -13.55 21.02 7.50
N ARG A 2 -13.35 21.98 8.43
CA ARG A 2 -14.46 22.56 9.22
C ARG A 2 -15.46 23.37 8.38
N GLU A 3 -14.99 24.23 7.48
CA GLU A 3 -15.83 25.02 6.58
C GLU A 3 -16.74 24.16 5.71
N ASN A 4 -16.19 23.06 5.17
CA ASN A 4 -16.92 22.10 4.33
C ASN A 4 -17.59 20.97 5.12
N ARG A 5 -17.62 21.05 6.47
CA ARG A 5 -18.22 20.03 7.36
C ARG A 5 -17.73 18.60 7.07
N LEU A 6 -16.45 18.46 6.72
CA LEU A 6 -15.76 17.18 6.55
C LEU A 6 -15.19 16.70 7.88
N TYR A 7 -15.32 15.41 8.15
CA TYR A 7 -14.83 14.76 9.37
C TYR A 7 -13.85 13.65 9.01
N ALA A 8 -12.72 13.60 9.72
CA ALA A 8 -11.75 12.53 9.55
C ALA A 8 -12.27 11.25 10.24
N ASN A 9 -12.06 10.11 9.60
CA ASN A 9 -12.28 8.82 10.24
C ASN A 9 -11.07 8.50 11.13
N ILE A 10 -11.23 8.65 12.44
CA ILE A 10 -10.12 8.51 13.41
C ILE A 10 -9.48 7.11 13.37
N ASN A 11 -10.26 6.06 13.05
CA ASN A 11 -9.76 4.70 12.93
C ASN A 11 -8.82 4.51 11.72
N LYS A 12 -8.80 5.46 10.78
CA LYS A 12 -7.94 5.44 9.59
C LYS A 12 -6.81 6.46 9.67
N CYS A 13 -6.75 7.27 10.73
CA CYS A 13 -5.72 8.28 10.88
C CYS A 13 -4.48 7.69 11.53
N ILE A 14 -3.32 8.01 10.96
CA ILE A 14 -2.01 7.65 11.50
C ILE A 14 -1.23 8.95 11.66
N PHE A 15 -0.66 9.18 12.84
CA PHE A 15 0.05 10.42 13.17
C PHE A 15 1.43 10.09 13.73
N GLY A 16 2.45 10.87 13.34
CA GLY A 16 3.80 10.77 13.89
C GLY A 16 4.56 9.47 13.60
N ALA A 17 4.09 8.65 12.65
CA ALA A 17 4.78 7.44 12.24
C ALA A 17 5.95 7.75 11.29
N GLU A 18 7.03 6.97 11.37
CA GLU A 18 8.18 7.08 10.45
C GLU A 18 7.82 6.68 9.02
N GLU A 19 6.82 5.80 8.89
CA GLU A 19 6.29 5.32 7.62
C GLU A 19 4.77 5.17 7.72
N ILE A 20 4.04 5.50 6.64
CA ILE A 20 2.59 5.41 6.57
C ILE A 20 2.12 4.69 5.29
N PRO A 21 1.08 3.84 5.36
CA PRO A 21 0.44 3.31 4.17
C PRO A 21 -0.37 4.40 3.46
N PHE A 22 -0.17 4.55 2.16
CA PHE A 22 -0.89 5.49 1.31
C PHE A 22 -1.05 4.93 -0.11
N LEU A 23 -2.27 4.89 -0.63
CA LEU A 23 -2.59 4.41 -1.99
C LEU A 23 -1.97 3.05 -2.37
N GLY A 24 -1.82 2.13 -1.40
CA GLY A 24 -1.27 0.79 -1.63
C GLY A 24 0.25 0.72 -1.74
N CYS A 25 0.95 1.76 -1.29
CA CYS A 25 2.38 1.81 -1.04
C CYS A 25 2.65 2.37 0.37
N PHE A 26 3.89 2.34 0.81
CA PHE A 26 4.33 2.93 2.06
C PHE A 26 5.19 4.16 1.78
N LEU A 27 4.94 5.24 2.51
CA LEU A 27 5.69 6.50 2.40
C LEU A 27 6.44 6.73 3.70
N GLY A 28 7.74 6.95 3.61
CA GLY A 28 8.59 7.30 4.73
C GLY A 28 9.69 8.27 4.35
N LYS A 29 10.68 8.44 5.24
CA LYS A 29 11.83 9.34 5.03
C LYS A 29 12.61 9.07 3.74
N ASP A 30 12.70 7.81 3.34
CA ASP A 30 13.47 7.35 2.18
C ASP A 30 12.64 7.37 0.87
N GLY A 31 11.42 7.90 0.93
CA GLY A 31 10.51 8.03 -0.19
C GLY A 31 9.41 6.97 -0.22
N VAL A 32 9.04 6.52 -1.42
CA VAL A 32 7.94 5.57 -1.65
C VAL A 32 8.48 4.15 -1.75
N ARG A 33 7.89 3.24 -0.99
CA ARG A 33 8.23 1.81 -0.97
C ARG A 33 7.00 0.97 -1.32
N ALA A 34 7.21 -0.10 -2.07
CA ALA A 34 6.14 -1.07 -2.33
C ALA A 34 5.70 -1.75 -1.03
N ASP A 35 4.41 -2.08 -0.95
CA ASP A 35 3.85 -2.85 0.16
C ASP A 35 4.60 -4.18 0.34
N PRO A 36 5.17 -4.47 1.53
CA PRO A 36 5.88 -5.72 1.77
C PRO A 36 5.03 -6.95 1.43
N GLU A 37 3.72 -6.91 1.66
CA GLU A 37 2.83 -8.03 1.36
C GLU A 37 2.72 -8.26 -0.15
N LYS A 38 2.63 -7.18 -0.95
CA LYS A 38 2.64 -7.29 -2.41
C LYS A 38 3.97 -7.83 -2.93
N VAL A 39 5.09 -7.36 -2.37
CA VAL A 39 6.43 -7.85 -2.73
C VAL A 39 6.55 -9.35 -2.40
N CYS A 40 6.08 -9.75 -1.22
CA CYS A 40 6.06 -11.14 -0.78
C CYS A 40 5.21 -12.02 -1.72
N ALA A 41 4.01 -11.55 -2.08
CA ALA A 41 3.13 -12.27 -2.99
C ALA A 41 3.77 -12.51 -4.36
N ILE A 42 4.48 -11.53 -4.91
CA ILE A 42 5.20 -11.69 -6.18
C ILE A 42 6.40 -12.64 -6.03
N ALA A 43 7.16 -12.53 -4.93
CA ALA A 43 8.30 -13.41 -4.66
C ALA A 43 7.89 -14.88 -4.48
N GLN A 44 6.70 -15.13 -3.93
CA GLN A 44 6.13 -16.46 -3.73
C GLN A 44 5.29 -16.95 -4.90
N TRP A 45 5.16 -16.15 -5.97
CA TRP A 45 4.34 -16.53 -7.12
C TRP A 45 4.93 -17.81 -7.75
N PRO A 46 4.16 -18.91 -7.88
CA PRO A 46 4.62 -20.08 -8.63
C PRO A 46 5.03 -19.72 -10.05
N VAL A 47 6.03 -20.46 -10.56
CA VAL A 47 6.51 -20.29 -11.93
C VAL A 47 5.34 -20.52 -12.91
N PRO A 48 5.00 -19.54 -13.75
CA PRO A 48 3.88 -19.67 -14.67
C PRO A 48 4.20 -20.71 -15.75
N VAL A 49 3.22 -21.58 -16.04
CA VAL A 49 3.35 -22.64 -17.05
C VAL A 49 2.71 -22.27 -18.39
N SER A 50 1.88 -21.22 -18.41
CA SER A 50 1.21 -20.74 -19.62
C SER A 50 1.18 -19.22 -19.69
N GLN A 51 0.99 -18.68 -20.89
CA GLN A 51 0.80 -17.24 -21.08
C GLN A 51 -0.45 -16.71 -20.36
N LYS A 52 -1.45 -17.55 -20.10
CA LYS A 52 -2.63 -17.16 -19.32
C LYS A 52 -2.30 -16.93 -17.86
N ASP A 53 -1.33 -17.67 -17.30
CA ASP A 53 -0.92 -17.53 -15.91
C ASP A 53 -0.14 -16.23 -15.67
N LEU A 54 0.60 -15.75 -16.67
CA LEU A 54 1.32 -14.47 -16.65
C LEU A 54 0.41 -13.23 -16.80
N ARG A 55 -0.80 -13.39 -17.33
CA ARG A 55 -1.70 -12.27 -17.68
C ARG A 55 -2.84 -12.06 -16.68
N LYS A 56 -2.88 -12.85 -15.60
CA LYS A 56 -3.78 -12.63 -14.46
C LYS A 56 -3.27 -11.50 -13.60
#